data_AF-A0A1H9PQI4-F1
#
_entry.id   AF-A0A1H9PQI4-F1
#
_cell.length_a   1.000
_cell.length_b   1.000
_cell.length_c   1.000
_cell.angle_alpha   90.00
_cell.angle_beta   90.00
_cell.angle_gamma   90.00
#
_symmetry.space_group_name_H-M   'P 1'
#
loop_
_entity.id
_entity.type
_entity.pdbx_description
1 polymer ?
#
loop_
_entity_poly.entity_id
_entity_poly.type
_entity_poly.pdbx_seq_one_letter_code
_entity_poly.pdbx_strand_id
1 'polypeptide(L)'
;MADIDRDDVLLMQQILSTETATRSAVELAALRSEAVKTVRDRLDRLAAGDEPLITTIEADKPVSQDVPKQYYAVTSRGVDVLKEIGMYDQIGILYDMYEAADEPVTPEGWAAMDVIRRARPSAVDAFE
;
A
#
# COMPACT_ATOMS: atom_id res chain seq x y z
N MET A 1 -2.23 22.56 2.45
CA MET A 1 -2.83 21.21 2.35
C MET A 1 -2.35 20.64 1.04
N ALA A 2 -1.71 19.46 1.03
CA ALA A 2 -1.42 18.80 -0.24
C ALA A 2 -2.75 18.64 -0.99
N ASP A 3 -2.77 18.94 -2.29
CA ASP A 3 -3.96 18.70 -3.12
C ASP A 3 -4.08 17.19 -3.29
N ILE A 4 -4.96 16.57 -2.50
CA ILE A 4 -5.21 15.13 -2.51
C ILE A 4 -6.32 14.89 -3.51
N ASP A 5 -6.00 14.15 -4.56
CA ASP A 5 -6.99 13.78 -5.56
C ASP A 5 -7.66 12.43 -5.22
N ARG A 6 -8.69 12.07 -5.99
CA ARG A 6 -9.42 10.79 -5.83
C ARG A 6 -8.47 9.58 -5.86
N ASP A 7 -7.41 9.73 -6.60
CA ASP A 7 -6.51 8.69 -7.04
C ASP A 7 -5.44 8.44 -5.94
N ASP A 8 -5.12 9.45 -5.14
CA ASP A 8 -4.41 9.36 -3.86
C ASP A 8 -5.25 8.68 -2.78
N VAL A 9 -6.54 9.03 -2.69
CA VAL A 9 -7.47 8.42 -1.73
C VAL A 9 -7.54 6.91 -1.97
N LEU A 10 -7.75 6.50 -3.23
CA LEU A 10 -7.77 5.08 -3.61
C LEU A 10 -6.44 4.40 -3.28
N LEU A 11 -5.30 5.06 -3.50
CA LEU A 11 -3.99 4.51 -3.20
C LEU A 11 -3.82 4.24 -1.69
N MET A 12 -4.22 5.19 -0.84
CA MET A 12 -4.17 5.03 0.62
C MET A 12 -5.12 3.92 1.10
N GLN A 13 -6.34 3.86 0.55
CA GLN A 13 -7.27 2.78 0.87
C GLN A 13 -6.73 1.40 0.46
N GLN A 14 -6.05 1.29 -0.68
CA GLN A 14 -5.42 0.05 -1.13
C GLN A 14 -4.30 -0.42 -0.19
N ILE A 15 -3.49 0.50 0.33
CA ILE A 15 -2.48 0.19 1.35
C ILE A 15 -3.14 -0.36 2.62
N LEU A 16 -4.20 0.30 3.10
CA LEU A 16 -4.92 -0.06 4.31
C LEU A 16 -5.80 -1.32 4.16
N SER A 17 -6.16 -1.70 2.93
CA SER A 17 -6.94 -2.92 2.63
C SER A 17 -6.11 -4.22 2.72
N THR A 18 -5.18 -4.29 3.66
CA THR A 18 -4.32 -5.46 3.89
C THR A 18 -4.18 -5.70 5.39
N GLU A 19 -3.98 -6.95 5.80
CA GLU A 19 -3.79 -7.31 7.22
C GLU A 19 -2.64 -6.53 7.86
N THR A 20 -1.56 -6.31 7.11
CA THR A 20 -0.37 -5.60 7.58
C THR A 20 -0.48 -4.08 7.47
N ALA A 21 -1.54 -3.56 6.85
CA ALA A 21 -1.70 -2.16 6.46
C ALA A 21 -0.48 -1.60 5.67
N THR A 22 0.16 -2.47 4.88
CA THR A 22 1.33 -2.14 4.06
C THR A 22 1.23 -2.74 2.66
N ARG A 23 1.76 -2.01 1.66
CA ARG A 23 1.95 -2.51 0.29
C ARG A 23 3.20 -1.94 -0.37
N SER A 24 3.81 -2.70 -1.26
CA SER A 24 4.89 -2.23 -2.14
C SER A 24 4.33 -1.47 -3.35
N ALA A 25 5.19 -0.64 -3.98
CA ALA A 25 4.82 0.05 -5.22
C ALA A 25 4.51 -0.92 -6.39
N VAL A 26 5.10 -2.13 -6.38
CA VAL A 26 4.84 -3.16 -7.40
C VAL A 26 3.44 -3.72 -7.26
N GLU A 27 3.02 -4.03 -6.03
CA GLU A 27 1.67 -4.52 -5.75
C GLU A 27 0.60 -3.48 -6.12
N LEU A 28 0.84 -2.22 -5.76
CA LEU A 28 -0.07 -1.12 -6.08
C LEU A 28 -0.15 -0.89 -7.60
N ALA A 29 0.97 -0.96 -8.31
CA ALA A 29 1.00 -0.87 -9.78
C ALA A 29 0.24 -2.02 -10.44
N ALA A 30 0.37 -3.25 -9.94
CA ALA A 30 -0.36 -4.41 -10.45
C ALA A 30 -1.88 -4.26 -10.26
N LEU A 31 -2.32 -3.81 -9.08
CA LEU A 31 -3.76 -3.58 -8.80
C LEU A 31 -4.38 -2.51 -9.70
N ARG A 32 -3.59 -1.51 -10.09
CA ARG A 32 -4.04 -0.35 -10.85
C ARG A 32 -3.79 -0.48 -12.36
N SER A 33 -3.11 -1.55 -12.80
CA SER A 33 -2.63 -1.71 -14.18
C SER A 33 -1.82 -0.49 -14.68
N GLU A 34 -0.95 0.03 -13.81
CA GLU A 34 -0.13 1.22 -14.07
C GLU A 34 1.37 0.89 -14.04
N ALA A 35 2.20 1.81 -14.54
CA ALA A 35 3.65 1.69 -14.41
C ALA A 35 4.09 1.91 -12.95
N VAL A 36 5.02 1.08 -12.46
CA VAL A 36 5.58 1.19 -11.09
C VAL A 36 6.14 2.60 -10.82
N LYS A 37 6.77 3.24 -11.82
CA LYS A 37 7.29 4.60 -11.68
C LYS A 37 6.18 5.60 -11.38
N THR A 38 5.05 5.54 -12.07
CA THR A 38 3.90 6.44 -11.85
C THR A 38 3.37 6.32 -10.42
N VAL A 39 3.27 5.10 -9.91
CA VAL A 39 2.86 4.85 -8.52
C VAL A 39 3.90 5.38 -7.54
N ARG A 40 5.20 5.20 -7.80
CA ARG A 40 6.28 5.76 -6.95
C ARG A 40 6.27 7.28 -6.91
N ASP A 41 6.17 7.94 -8.06
CA ASP A 41 6.13 9.39 -8.15
C ASP A 41 4.96 9.97 -7.30
N ARG A 42 3.83 9.24 -7.25
CA ARG A 42 2.70 9.60 -6.38
C ARG A 42 2.97 9.35 -4.90
N LEU A 43 3.52 8.18 -4.54
CA LEU A 43 3.88 7.85 -3.16
C LEU A 43 4.90 8.84 -2.60
N ASP A 44 5.91 9.20 -3.39
CA ASP A 44 6.94 10.16 -3.01
C ASP A 44 6.36 11.55 -2.76
N ARG A 45 5.36 11.96 -3.55
CA ARG A 45 4.62 13.19 -3.30
C ARG A 45 3.81 13.15 -2.00
N LEU A 46 3.14 12.04 -1.70
CA LEU A 46 2.36 11.87 -0.46
C LEU A 46 3.23 11.70 0.79
N ALA A 47 4.47 11.26 0.61
CA ALA A 47 5.50 11.18 1.65
C ALA A 47 6.28 12.50 1.81
N ALA A 48 6.08 13.47 0.92
CA ALA A 48 6.72 14.77 0.99
C ALA A 48 5.91 15.76 1.84
N GLY A 49 6.61 16.63 2.56
CA GLY A 49 6.03 17.72 3.35
C GLY A 49 6.22 17.54 4.86
N ASP A 50 5.77 18.54 5.62
CA ASP A 50 5.92 18.58 7.08
C ASP A 50 4.95 17.62 7.80
N GLU A 51 3.85 17.26 7.15
CA GLU A 51 2.84 16.31 7.62
C GLU A 51 2.61 15.23 6.54
N PRO A 52 3.53 14.25 6.41
CA PRO A 52 3.43 13.23 5.38
C PRO A 52 2.23 12.32 5.62
N LEU A 53 1.55 11.93 4.54
CA LEU A 53 0.37 11.05 4.57
C LEU A 53 0.76 9.59 4.38
N ILE A 54 1.90 9.36 3.74
CA ILE A 54 2.51 8.05 3.53
C ILE A 54 3.90 8.05 4.17
N THR A 55 4.29 6.90 4.70
CA THR A 55 5.68 6.62 5.09
C THR A 55 6.14 5.31 4.48
N THR A 56 7.45 5.07 4.57
CA THR A 56 8.11 3.87 4.07
C THR A 56 8.55 2.98 5.21
N ILE A 57 8.38 1.68 5.05
CA ILE A 57 8.88 0.65 5.97
C ILE A 57 9.80 -0.27 5.17
N GLU A 58 11.03 -0.44 5.64
CA GLU A 58 11.96 -1.38 5.05
C GLU A 58 11.73 -2.78 5.60
N ALA A 59 11.76 -3.79 4.74
CA ALA A 59 11.79 -5.18 5.18
C ALA A 59 13.21 -5.53 5.65
N ASP A 60 13.32 -6.16 6.82
CA ASP A 60 14.60 -6.50 7.46
C ASP A 60 15.55 -7.31 6.56
N LYS A 61 15.00 -8.17 5.69
CA LYS A 61 15.77 -8.94 4.71
C LYS A 61 14.97 -9.17 3.42
N PRO A 62 15.58 -8.95 2.23
CA PRO A 62 14.96 -9.38 0.98
C PRO A 62 14.87 -10.92 1.00
N VAL A 63 13.64 -11.45 0.96
CA VAL A 63 13.43 -12.90 0.93
C VAL A 63 13.91 -13.50 -0.41
N SER A 64 13.98 -12.70 -1.47
CA SER A 64 14.69 -12.97 -2.73
C SER A 64 15.04 -11.66 -3.47
N GLN A 65 15.75 -11.74 -4.60
CA GLN A 65 15.98 -10.57 -5.48
C GLN A 65 14.67 -9.95 -6.01
N ASP A 66 13.59 -10.74 -6.06
CA ASP A 66 12.30 -10.34 -6.63
C ASP A 66 11.34 -9.73 -5.60
N VAL A 67 11.74 -9.68 -4.33
CA VAL A 67 10.93 -9.16 -3.22
C VAL A 67 11.27 -7.69 -2.97
N PRO A 68 10.29 -6.78 -2.96
CA PRO A 68 10.51 -5.38 -2.62
C PRO A 68 11.13 -5.24 -1.24
N LYS A 69 12.18 -4.41 -1.15
CA LYS A 69 12.78 -4.01 0.13
C LYS A 69 11.97 -2.92 0.84
N GLN A 70 11.18 -2.18 0.08
CA GLN A 70 10.47 -1.00 0.55
C GLN A 70 8.96 -1.21 0.39
N TYR A 71 8.26 -1.04 1.51
CA TYR A 71 6.82 -1.03 1.62
C TYR A 71 6.36 0.35 2.04
N TYR A 72 5.10 0.66 1.76
CA TYR A 72 4.48 1.93 2.09
C TYR A 72 3.32 1.68 3.05
N ALA A 73 3.21 2.56 4.05
CA ALA A 73 2.15 2.58 5.04
C ALA A 73 1.49 3.96 5.06
N VAL A 74 0.22 4.03 5.41
CA VAL A 74 -0.48 5.31 5.65
C VAL A 74 -0.15 5.77 7.06
N THR A 75 0.26 7.04 7.21
CA THR A 75 0.54 7.63 8.53
C THR A 75 -0.77 7.90 9.29
N SER A 76 -0.68 8.18 10.60
CA SER A 76 -1.84 8.63 11.38
C SER A 76 -2.52 9.84 10.75
N ARG A 77 -1.73 10.79 10.20
CA ARG A 77 -2.28 11.96 9.50
C ARG A 77 -3.04 11.58 8.23
N GLY A 78 -2.51 10.65 7.44
CA GLY A 78 -3.21 10.13 6.25
C GLY A 78 -4.53 9.44 6.61
N VAL A 79 -4.55 8.68 7.71
CA VAL A 79 -5.78 8.07 8.25
C VAL A 79 -6.79 9.13 8.67
N ASP A 80 -6.35 10.17 9.38
CA ASP A 80 -7.25 11.25 9.82
C ASP A 80 -7.85 11.99 8.63
N VAL A 81 -7.06 12.27 7.60
CA VAL A 81 -7.58 12.85 6.35
C VAL A 81 -8.65 11.97 5.72
N LEU A 82 -8.43 10.65 5.62
CA LEU A 82 -9.42 9.72 5.07
C LEU A 82 -10.73 9.72 5.89
N LYS A 83 -10.65 9.87 7.21
CA LYS A 83 -11.82 9.98 8.09
C LYS A 83 -12.54 11.31 7.89
N GLU A 84 -11.81 12.42 7.81
CA GLU A 84 -12.36 13.76 7.59
C GLU A 84 -13.19 13.86 6.30
N ILE A 85 -12.77 13.15 5.25
CA ILE A 85 -13.47 13.12 3.95
C ILE A 85 -14.48 11.96 3.81
N GLY A 86 -14.69 11.16 4.87
CA GLY A 86 -15.66 10.05 4.88
C GLY A 86 -15.30 8.85 4.00
N MET A 87 -14.01 8.66 3.69
CA MET A 87 -13.51 7.61 2.81
C MET A 87 -12.83 6.46 3.58
N TYR A 88 -12.67 6.59 4.90
CA TYR A 88 -12.06 5.53 5.73
C TYR A 88 -12.93 4.27 5.82
N ASP A 89 -14.24 4.41 5.97
CA ASP A 89 -15.15 3.27 6.19
C ASP A 89 -15.27 2.35 4.96
N GLN A 90 -14.90 2.84 3.77
CA GLN A 90 -14.91 2.06 2.53
C GLN A 90 -13.76 1.04 2.47
N ILE A 91 -12.77 1.13 3.36
CA ILE A 91 -11.61 0.22 3.38
C ILE A 91 -12.03 -1.21 3.68
N GLY A 92 -13.01 -1.43 4.56
CA GLY A 92 -13.48 -2.79 4.89
C GLY A 92 -14.03 -3.53 3.68
N ILE A 93 -14.73 -2.82 2.78
CA ILE A 93 -15.26 -3.40 1.53
C ILE A 93 -14.10 -3.80 0.59
N LEU A 94 -13.05 -2.97 0.53
CA LEU A 94 -11.87 -3.28 -0.28
C LEU A 94 -11.06 -4.44 0.30
N TYR A 95 -10.97 -4.52 1.63
CA TYR A 95 -10.34 -5.64 2.32
C TYR A 95 -11.03 -6.96 1.94
N ASP A 96 -12.35 -7.05 2.14
CA ASP A 96 -13.14 -8.23 1.80
C ASP A 96 -13.01 -8.58 0.31
N MET A 97 -12.99 -7.58 -0.58
CA MET A 97 -12.85 -7.79 -2.02
C MET A 97 -11.47 -8.32 -2.39
N TYR A 98 -10.39 -7.83 -1.78
CA TYR A 98 -9.03 -8.29 -2.06
C TYR A 98 -8.68 -9.60 -1.36
N GLU A 99 -9.28 -9.88 -0.20
CA GLU A 99 -9.19 -11.16 0.49
C GLU A 99 -9.98 -12.23 -0.29
N ALA A 100 -11.21 -11.95 -0.70
CA ALA A 100 -12.03 -12.87 -1.50
C ALA A 100 -11.51 -13.05 -2.93
N ALA A 101 -10.74 -12.10 -3.46
CA ALA A 101 -10.03 -12.22 -4.73
C ALA A 101 -8.79 -13.14 -4.64
N ASP A 102 -8.81 -14.14 -3.75
CA ASP A 102 -7.76 -15.13 -3.49
C ASP A 102 -7.35 -15.96 -4.73
N GLU A 103 -7.91 -15.70 -5.91
CA GLU A 103 -7.46 -16.29 -7.18
C GLU A 103 -7.30 -15.26 -8.31
N PRO A 104 -6.08 -14.73 -8.52
CA PRO A 104 -5.72 -14.11 -9.79
C PRO A 104 -5.37 -15.12 -10.90
N VAL A 105 -5.91 -14.88 -12.09
CA VAL A 105 -5.64 -15.66 -13.30
C VAL A 105 -4.21 -15.39 -13.80
N THR A 106 -3.25 -16.28 -13.49
CA THR A 106 -2.10 -16.76 -14.32
C THR A 106 -0.83 -17.13 -13.52
N PRO A 107 -0.05 -18.19 -13.89
CA PRO A 107 0.85 -18.91 -12.97
C PRO A 107 2.27 -18.33 -12.72
N GLU A 108 2.81 -17.44 -13.56
CA GLU A 108 4.25 -17.10 -13.52
C GLU A 108 4.63 -15.95 -12.54
N GLY A 109 3.66 -15.18 -12.03
CA GLY A 109 3.91 -14.09 -11.06
C GLY A 109 3.80 -14.46 -9.58
N TRP A 110 3.42 -15.70 -9.24
CA TRP A 110 2.91 -16.09 -7.92
C TRP A 110 3.96 -16.37 -6.86
N ALA A 111 5.05 -17.06 -7.21
CA ALA A 111 6.07 -17.39 -6.22
C ALA A 111 6.67 -16.11 -5.61
N ALA A 112 6.81 -15.04 -6.41
CA ALA A 112 7.22 -13.75 -5.90
C ALA A 112 6.12 -13.11 -5.05
N MET A 113 4.86 -13.06 -5.49
CA MET A 113 3.80 -12.33 -4.78
C MET A 113 3.43 -12.92 -3.42
N ASP A 114 3.38 -14.25 -3.29
CA ASP A 114 3.15 -14.91 -1.99
C ASP A 114 4.33 -14.69 -1.03
N VAL A 115 5.54 -14.70 -1.57
CA VAL A 115 6.74 -14.38 -0.79
C VAL A 115 6.73 -12.92 -0.36
N ILE A 116 6.31 -11.99 -1.23
CA ILE A 116 6.14 -10.57 -0.93
C ILE A 116 5.12 -10.40 0.20
N ARG A 117 3.94 -11.03 0.10
CA ARG A 117 2.88 -11.00 1.13
C ARG A 117 3.38 -11.49 2.48
N ARG A 118 4.07 -12.64 2.52
CA ARG A 118 4.64 -13.20 3.76
C ARG A 118 5.79 -12.39 4.33
N ALA A 119 6.51 -11.66 3.48
CA ALA A 119 7.65 -10.84 3.88
C ALA A 119 7.25 -9.41 4.28
N ARG A 120 5.96 -9.04 4.17
CA ARG A 120 5.53 -7.68 4.46
C ARG A 120 5.77 -7.34 5.93
N PRO A 121 6.41 -6.19 6.22
CA PRO A 121 6.40 -5.66 7.57
C PRO A 121 5.00 -5.15 7.90
N SER A 122 4.61 -5.32 9.16
CA SER A 122 3.37 -4.76 9.71
C SER A 122 3.56 -3.27 10.01
N ALA A 123 2.60 -2.44 9.59
CA ALA A 123 2.57 -1.04 10.03
C ALA A 123 2.29 -0.94 11.53
N VAL A 124 1.55 -1.89 12.11
CA VAL A 124 1.27 -1.91 13.57
C VAL A 124 2.59 -2.01 14.34
N ASP A 125 3.44 -2.97 13.98
CA ASP A 125 4.72 -3.21 14.67
C ASP A 125 5.73 -2.06 14.45
N ALA A 126 5.60 -1.31 13.35
CA ALA A 126 6.51 -0.23 12.99
C ALA A 126 6.20 1.10 13.72
N PHE A 127 5.01 1.23 14.31
CA PHE A 127 4.55 2.45 14.98
C PHE A 127 4.28 2.29 16.49
N GLU A 128 4.56 1.12 17.08
CA GLU A 128 4.63 0.90 18.54
C GLU A 128 5.95 1.41 19.15
#